data_AF-A0A7S2S9C3-F1
#
_entry.id   AF-A0A7S2S9C3-F1
#
_cell.length_a   1.000
_cell.length_b   1.000
_cell.length_c   1.000
_cell.angle_alpha   90.00
_cell.angle_beta   90.00
_cell.angle_gamma   90.00
#
_symmetry.space_group_name_H-M   'P 1'
#
loop_
_entity.id
_entity.type
_entity.pdbx_description
1 polymer ?
#
loop_
_entity_poly.entity_id
_entity_poly.type
_entity_poly.pdbx_seq_one_letter_code
_entity_poly.pdbx_strand_id
1 'polypeptide(L)'
;TEILAELGVVFFLFEMGIELSVGRLMSMKKDVFGLGGSQVAVTALVLGLLGKLVTPLSTPALIVISWGLALSSSAFVLQLLRDKEALDSRFGQASFAVLLFQDLAVVPLLVLTPILAGTGGSLGSALSAAGVKALMAF
;
A
#
# COMPACT_ATOMS: atom_id res chain seq x y z
N THR A 1 -24.75 -12.35 -15.75
CA THR A 1 -23.55 -13.17 -15.44
C THR A 1 -22.48 -12.38 -14.72
N GLU A 2 -22.50 -11.05 -14.76
CA GLU A 2 -21.55 -10.16 -14.05
C GLU A 2 -21.55 -10.33 -12.52
N ILE A 3 -22.73 -10.47 -11.90
CA ILE A 3 -22.87 -10.71 -10.45
C ILE A 3 -22.19 -12.01 -9.98
N LEU A 4 -22.17 -13.04 -10.84
CA LEU A 4 -21.48 -14.30 -10.53
C LEU A 4 -19.95 -14.12 -10.58
N ALA A 5 -19.45 -13.28 -11.49
CA ALA A 5 -18.03 -12.96 -11.58
C ALA A 5 -17.57 -12.11 -10.38
N GLU A 6 -18.34 -11.10 -9.98
CA GLU A 6 -18.04 -10.27 -8.79
C GLU A 6 -18.04 -11.10 -7.50
N LEU A 7 -19.05 -11.97 -7.31
CA LEU A 7 -19.07 -12.90 -6.16
C LEU A 7 -17.85 -13.82 -6.15
N GLY A 8 -17.45 -14.35 -7.32
CA GLY A 8 -16.25 -15.18 -7.45
C GLY A 8 -14.97 -14.44 -7.04
N VAL A 9 -14.84 -13.16 -7.39
CA VAL A 9 -13.70 -12.32 -6.97
C VAL A 9 -13.72 -12.06 -5.46
N VAL A 10 -14.89 -11.78 -4.87
CA VAL A 10 -15.00 -11.55 -3.41
C VAL A 10 -14.63 -12.81 -2.62
N PHE A 11 -15.16 -13.98 -2.99
CA PHE A 11 -14.79 -15.24 -2.35
C PHE A 11 -13.30 -15.56 -2.51
N PHE A 12 -12.72 -15.22 -3.66
CA PHE A 12 -11.28 -15.39 -3.91
C PHE A 12 -10.41 -14.50 -3.01
N LEU A 13 -10.74 -13.21 -2.91
CA LEU A 13 -10.02 -12.30 -2.01
C LEU A 13 -10.14 -12.73 -0.54
N PHE A 14 -11.30 -13.29 -0.18
CA PHE A 14 -11.53 -13.84 1.16
C PHE A 14 -10.71 -15.10 1.43
N GLU A 15 -10.70 -16.05 0.50
CA GLU A 15 -9.91 -17.29 0.60
C GLU A 15 -8.41 -16.99 0.73
N MET A 16 -7.87 -16.11 -0.12
CA MET A 16 -6.47 -15.67 0.00
C MET A 16 -6.17 -14.94 1.31
N GLY A 17 -7.15 -14.20 1.85
CA GLY A 17 -7.04 -13.59 3.17
C GLY A 17 -6.88 -14.63 4.29
N ILE A 18 -7.55 -15.77 4.19
CA ILE A 18 -7.43 -16.88 5.15
C ILE A 18 -6.10 -17.64 4.98
N GLU A 19 -5.61 -17.75 3.74
CA GLU A 19 -4.32 -18.40 3.44
C GLU A 19 -3.11 -17.63 4.01
N LEU A 20 -3.27 -16.33 4.21
CA LEU A 20 -2.36 -15.44 4.95
C LEU A 20 -2.43 -15.65 6.46
N SER A 21 -2.14 -16.87 6.91
CA SER A 21 -1.93 -17.10 8.33
C SER A 21 -0.70 -16.32 8.84
N VAL A 22 -0.72 -15.94 10.12
CA VAL A 22 0.44 -15.31 10.80
C VAL A 22 1.72 -16.15 10.62
N GLY A 23 1.59 -17.49 10.56
CA GLY A 23 2.70 -18.40 10.30
C GLY A 23 3.32 -18.20 8.91
N ARG A 24 2.51 -18.05 7.86
CA ARG A 24 2.99 -17.77 6.50
C ARG A 24 3.63 -16.39 6.40
N LEU A 25 3.08 -15.38 7.08
CA LEU A 25 3.73 -14.06 7.15
C LEU A 25 5.10 -14.14 7.83
N MET A 26 5.21 -14.89 8.93
CA MET A 26 6.46 -15.05 9.66
C MET A 26 7.52 -15.81 8.86
N SER A 27 7.13 -16.78 8.02
CA SER A 27 8.06 -17.49 7.13
C SER A 27 8.56 -16.59 6.00
N MET A 28 7.72 -15.68 5.51
CA MET A 28 8.03 -14.77 4.40
C MET A 28 8.58 -13.40 4.83
N LYS A 29 8.75 -13.15 6.14
CA LYS A 29 9.14 -11.82 6.67
C LYS A 29 10.39 -11.21 6.02
N LYS A 30 11.37 -12.05 5.66
CA LYS A 30 12.60 -11.59 5.00
C LYS A 30 12.33 -11.06 3.59
N ASP A 31 11.46 -11.72 2.86
CA ASP A 31 11.08 -11.30 1.52
C ASP A 31 10.16 -10.08 1.58
N VAL A 32 9.21 -10.05 2.52
CA VAL A 32 8.30 -8.90 2.70
C VAL A 32 9.08 -7.63 3.05
N PHE A 33 9.87 -7.65 4.12
CA PHE A 33 10.59 -6.46 4.58
C PHE A 33 11.88 -6.18 3.81
N GLY A 34 12.53 -7.22 3.26
CA GLY A 34 13.75 -7.07 2.47
C GLY A 34 13.45 -6.75 1.01
N LEU A 35 12.83 -7.69 0.29
CA LEU A 35 12.53 -7.53 -1.14
C LEU A 35 11.39 -6.53 -1.36
N GLY A 36 10.26 -6.69 -0.66
CA GLY A 36 9.12 -5.77 -0.77
C GLY A 36 9.48 -4.35 -0.38
N GLY A 37 10.13 -4.20 0.77
CA GLY A 37 10.63 -2.90 1.24
C GLY A 37 11.59 -2.23 0.28
N SER A 38 12.59 -2.96 -0.24
CA SER A 38 13.55 -2.40 -1.20
C SER A 38 12.90 -2.06 -2.54
N GLN A 39 11.98 -2.87 -3.06
CA GLN A 39 11.27 -2.59 -4.30
C GLN A 39 10.48 -1.27 -4.20
N VAL A 40 9.68 -1.11 -3.13
CA VAL A 40 8.87 0.10 -2.93
C VAL A 40 9.76 1.30 -2.72
N ALA A 41 10.80 1.18 -1.89
CA ALA A 41 11.72 2.28 -1.61
C ALA A 41 12.46 2.76 -2.86
N VAL A 42 13.01 1.83 -3.66
CA VAL A 42 13.71 2.17 -4.91
C VAL A 42 12.75 2.81 -5.91
N THR A 43 11.55 2.26 -6.06
CA THR A 43 10.55 2.80 -7.00
C THR A 43 10.11 4.20 -6.59
N ALA A 44 9.75 4.40 -5.32
CA ALA A 44 9.36 5.70 -4.80
C ALA A 44 10.51 6.73 -4.89
N LEU A 45 11.76 6.31 -4.65
CA LEU A 45 12.93 7.19 -4.78
C LEU A 45 13.16 7.61 -6.23
N VAL A 46 13.12 6.68 -7.19
CA VAL A 46 13.29 6.97 -8.61
C VAL A 46 12.18 7.92 -9.09
N LEU A 47 10.92 7.62 -8.76
CA LEU A 47 9.78 8.47 -9.11
C LEU A 47 9.85 9.85 -8.46
N GLY A 48 10.34 9.94 -7.22
CA GLY A 48 10.52 11.22 -6.53
C GLY A 48 11.61 12.09 -7.14
N LEU A 49 12.73 11.48 -7.53
CA LEU A 49 13.80 12.18 -8.25
C LEU A 49 13.33 12.67 -9.62
N LEU A 50 12.61 11.84 -10.37
CA LEU A 50 12.03 12.24 -11.66
C LEU A 50 10.98 13.35 -11.48
N GLY A 51 10.12 13.24 -10.47
CA GLY A 51 9.12 14.25 -10.14
C GLY A 51 9.73 15.61 -9.82
N LYS A 52 10.88 15.64 -9.13
CA LYS A 52 11.64 16.88 -8.85
C LYS A 52 12.18 17.56 -10.12
N LEU A 53 12.48 16.80 -11.16
CA LEU A 53 12.98 17.34 -12.43
C LEU A 53 11.86 17.89 -13.32
N VAL A 54 10.67 17.30 -13.25
CA VAL A 54 9.54 17.61 -14.15
C VAL A 54 8.54 18.58 -13.53
N THR A 55 8.48 18.67 -12.20
CA THR A 55 7.45 19.46 -11.50
C THR A 55 8.06 20.37 -10.44
N PRO A 56 7.50 21.58 -10.22
CA PRO A 56 7.91 22.48 -9.15
C PRO A 56 7.24 22.15 -7.79
N LEU A 57 6.86 20.89 -7.57
CA LEU A 57 6.15 20.48 -6.34
C LEU A 57 7.09 20.47 -5.13
N SER A 58 6.49 20.65 -3.95
CA SER A 58 7.21 20.56 -2.68
C SER A 58 7.70 19.14 -2.40
N THR A 59 8.81 19.00 -1.67
CA THR A 59 9.37 17.69 -1.29
C THR A 59 8.34 16.76 -0.61
N PRO A 60 7.49 17.24 0.32
CA PRO A 60 6.49 16.38 0.94
C PRO A 60 5.43 15.88 -0.03
N ALA A 61 4.99 16.73 -0.97
CA ALA A 61 4.04 16.32 -2.01
C ALA A 61 4.66 15.25 -2.92
N LEU A 62 5.93 15.44 -3.33
CA LEU A 62 6.66 14.47 -4.13
C LEU A 62 6.82 13.12 -3.42
N ILE A 63 7.07 13.10 -2.10
CA ILE A 63 7.15 11.86 -1.32
C ILE A 63 5.83 11.10 -1.37
N VAL A 64 4.72 11.78 -1.07
CA VAL A 64 3.38 11.17 -1.04
C VAL A 64 2.99 10.65 -2.42
N ILE A 65 3.19 11.46 -3.47
CA ILE A 65 2.86 11.07 -4.85
C ILE A 65 3.72 9.89 -5.29
N SER A 66 5.03 9.92 -5.06
CA SER A 66 5.94 8.89 -5.55
C SER A 66 5.74 7.55 -4.85
N TRP A 67 5.41 7.58 -3.56
CA TRP A 67 4.97 6.38 -2.85
C TRP A 67 3.63 5.86 -3.36
N GLY A 68 2.64 6.74 -3.55
CA GLY A 68 1.35 6.35 -4.10
C GLY A 68 1.48 5.70 -5.48
N LEU A 69 2.36 6.22 -6.33
CA LEU A 69 2.69 5.65 -7.64
C LEU A 69 3.51 4.36 -7.58
N ALA A 70 4.18 4.08 -6.47
CA ALA A 70 4.94 2.83 -6.29
C ALA A 70 4.05 1.64 -5.87
N LEU A 71 2.80 1.89 -5.50
CA LEU A 71 1.84 0.86 -5.09
C LEU A 71 1.26 0.11 -6.30
N SER A 72 0.91 -1.16 -6.07
CA SER A 72 0.30 -2.04 -7.07
C SER A 72 -1.12 -2.45 -6.68
N SER A 73 -1.87 -2.99 -7.64
CA SER A 73 -3.20 -3.57 -7.37
C SER A 73 -3.07 -5.03 -6.90
N SER A 74 -3.23 -5.27 -5.60
CA SER A 74 -3.08 -6.61 -4.99
C SER A 74 -4.08 -7.62 -5.55
N ALA A 75 -5.36 -7.26 -5.65
CA ALA A 75 -6.41 -8.15 -6.15
C ALA A 75 -6.14 -8.63 -7.59
N PHE A 76 -5.79 -7.70 -8.47
CA PHE A 76 -5.54 -8.00 -9.87
C PHE A 76 -4.28 -8.86 -10.07
N VAL A 77 -3.18 -8.52 -9.40
CA VAL A 77 -1.91 -9.26 -9.55
C VAL A 77 -2.05 -10.68 -9.02
N LEU A 78 -2.72 -10.88 -7.89
CA LEU A 78 -2.91 -12.21 -7.32
C LEU A 78 -3.85 -13.06 -8.15
N GLN A 79 -4.92 -12.47 -8.69
CA GLN A 79 -5.80 -13.16 -9.62
C GLN A 79 -5.01 -13.62 -10.87
N LEU A 80 -4.21 -12.73 -11.45
CA LEU A 80 -3.37 -13.04 -12.61
C LEU A 80 -2.34 -14.15 -12.33
N LEU A 81 -1.70 -14.14 -11.15
CA LEU A 81 -0.75 -15.18 -10.77
C LEU A 81 -1.43 -16.54 -10.61
N ARG A 82 -2.65 -16.56 -10.07
CA ARG A 82 -3.43 -17.80 -9.93
C ARG A 82 -3.91 -18.33 -11.28
N ASP A 83 -4.41 -17.45 -12.15
CA ASP A 83 -4.87 -17.81 -13.50
C ASP A 83 -3.72 -18.41 -14.34
N LYS A 84 -2.46 -18.10 -13.96
CA LYS A 84 -1.24 -18.65 -14.54
C LYS A 84 -0.63 -19.82 -13.75
N GLU A 85 -1.30 -20.30 -12.69
CA GLU A 85 -0.78 -21.33 -11.76
C GLU A 85 0.62 -21.00 -11.20
N ALA A 86 0.92 -19.70 -11.07
CA ALA A 86 2.25 -19.19 -10.75
C ALA A 86 2.41 -18.73 -9.30
N LEU A 87 1.38 -18.85 -8.46
CA LEU A 87 1.41 -18.38 -7.06
C LEU A 87 2.52 -19.05 -6.23
N ASP A 88 2.72 -20.35 -6.40
CA ASP A 88 3.75 -21.12 -5.68
C ASP A 88 5.14 -21.01 -6.30
N SER A 89 5.27 -20.37 -7.46
CA SER A 89 6.55 -20.12 -8.09
C SER A 89 7.38 -19.12 -7.28
N ARG A 90 8.71 -19.14 -7.46
CA ARG A 90 9.60 -18.15 -6.82
C ARG A 90 9.20 -16.70 -7.16
N PHE A 91 8.74 -16.46 -8.39
CA PHE A 91 8.26 -15.15 -8.82
C PHE A 91 6.92 -14.78 -8.19
N GLY A 92 6.00 -15.75 -8.05
CA GLY A 92 4.71 -15.56 -7.39
C GLY A 92 4.88 -15.19 -5.92
N GLN A 93 5.71 -15.94 -5.18
CA GLN A 93 6.00 -15.63 -3.78
C GLN A 93 6.70 -14.28 -3.60
N ALA A 94 7.65 -13.94 -4.49
CA ALA A 94 8.30 -12.63 -4.48
C ALA A 94 7.31 -11.49 -4.75
N SER A 95 6.43 -11.64 -5.74
CA SER A 95 5.39 -10.66 -6.06
C SER A 95 4.41 -10.49 -4.90
N PHE A 96 3.99 -11.59 -4.29
CA PHE A 96 3.14 -11.57 -3.11
C PHE A 96 3.79 -10.88 -1.91
N ALA A 97 5.08 -11.12 -1.66
CA ALA A 97 5.82 -10.45 -0.61
C ALA A 97 5.86 -8.92 -0.79
N VAL A 98 6.02 -8.46 -2.04
CA VAL A 98 5.95 -7.03 -2.39
C VAL A 98 4.55 -6.48 -2.12
N LEU A 99 3.50 -7.16 -2.57
CA LEU A 99 2.11 -6.73 -2.35
C LEU A 99 1.76 -6.64 -0.87
N LEU A 100 2.17 -7.62 -0.05
CA LEU A 100 1.96 -7.58 1.40
C LEU A 100 2.66 -6.40 2.05
N PHE A 101 3.89 -6.10 1.64
CA PHE A 101 4.60 -4.95 2.16
C PHE A 101 3.86 -3.65 1.80
N GLN A 102 3.37 -3.54 0.56
CA GLN A 102 2.60 -2.39 0.10
C GLN A 102 1.30 -2.22 0.91
N ASP A 103 0.51 -3.28 1.08
CA ASP A 103 -0.73 -3.24 1.87
C ASP A 103 -0.46 -2.82 3.33
N LEU A 104 0.62 -3.32 3.95
CA LEU A 104 1.03 -2.92 5.31
C LEU A 104 1.50 -1.45 5.37
N ALA A 105 2.22 -0.98 4.35
CA ALA A 105 2.87 0.32 4.36
C ALA A 105 1.94 1.48 3.98
N VAL A 106 0.80 1.20 3.34
CA VAL A 106 -0.22 2.21 3.00
C VAL A 106 -0.75 2.94 4.24
N VAL A 107 -1.09 2.22 5.30
CA VAL A 107 -1.69 2.84 6.50
C VAL A 107 -0.73 3.81 7.19
N PRO A 108 0.53 3.44 7.52
CA PRO A 108 1.52 4.39 8.04
C PRO A 108 1.72 5.60 7.14
N LEU A 109 1.76 5.41 5.82
CA LEU A 109 1.96 6.51 4.88
C LEU A 109 0.80 7.52 4.90
N LEU A 110 -0.44 7.04 4.93
CA LEU A 110 -1.62 7.91 5.02
C LEU A 110 -1.64 8.71 6.33
N VAL A 111 -1.23 8.09 7.44
CA VAL A 111 -1.10 8.78 8.73
C VAL A 111 0.00 9.84 8.72
N LEU A 112 1.11 9.59 7.99
CA LEU A 112 2.22 10.54 7.89
C LEU A 112 1.96 11.69 6.91
N THR A 113 1.07 11.51 5.93
CA THR A 113 0.72 12.52 4.91
C THR A 113 0.41 13.92 5.48
N PRO A 114 -0.49 14.10 6.48
CA PRO A 114 -0.78 15.43 7.03
C PRO A 114 0.41 16.06 7.78
N ILE A 115 1.26 15.24 8.40
CA ILE A 115 2.48 15.69 9.08
C ILE A 115 3.48 16.20 8.02
N LEU A 116 3.65 15.45 6.94
CA LEU A 116 4.49 15.82 5.80
C LEU A 116 4.00 17.09 5.12
N ALA A 117 2.68 17.26 4.96
CA ALA A 117 2.08 18.42 4.33
C ALA A 117 2.24 19.72 5.14
N GLY A 118 2.78 19.67 6.36
CA GLY A 118 2.89 20.82 7.25
C GLY A 118 1.52 21.37 7.71
N THR A 119 0.44 20.66 7.40
CA THR A 119 -0.92 20.94 7.87
C THR A 119 -1.16 20.35 9.26
N GLY A 120 -0.26 19.47 9.71
CA GLY A 120 -0.08 19.17 11.11
C GLY A 120 0.52 20.38 11.84
N GLY A 121 -0.34 21.25 12.39
CA GLY A 121 0.01 21.85 13.67
C GLY A 121 0.30 20.73 14.69
N SER A 122 0.87 21.05 15.85
CA SER A 122 1.17 20.04 16.90
C SER A 122 0.02 19.04 17.02
N LEU A 123 0.30 17.75 17.24
CA LEU A 123 -0.71 16.68 17.29
C LEU A 123 -1.97 17.09 18.08
N GLY A 124 -1.81 17.91 19.12
CA GLY A 124 -2.90 18.51 19.90
C GLY A 124 -3.80 19.51 19.15
N SER A 125 -3.28 20.30 18.22
CA SER A 125 -4.06 21.21 17.35
C SER A 125 -4.83 20.48 16.25
N ALA A 126 -4.31 19.36 15.74
CA ALA A 126 -5.04 18.51 14.80
C ALA A 126 -6.20 17.78 15.48
N LEU A 127 -5.98 17.28 16.70
CA LEU A 127 -7.02 16.69 17.54
C LEU A 127 -8.08 17.73 17.97
N SER A 128 -7.69 18.96 18.33
CA SER A 128 -8.65 20.00 18.69
C SER A 128 -9.50 20.46 17.49
N ALA A 129 -8.90 20.60 16.31
CA ALA A 129 -9.63 20.94 15.08
C ALA A 129 -10.61 19.82 14.66
N ALA A 130 -10.22 18.55 14.80
CA ALA A 130 -11.10 17.41 14.57
C ALA A 130 -12.26 17.37 15.58
N GLY A 131 -11.99 17.63 16.86
CA GLY A 131 -13.02 17.70 17.90
C GLY A 131 -14.03 18.83 17.68
N VAL A 132 -13.58 20.02 17.29
CA VAL A 132 -14.47 21.16 16.97
C VAL A 132 -15.34 20.86 15.76
N LYS A 133 -14.79 20.26 14.70
CA LYS A 133 -15.58 19.85 13.54
C LYS A 133 -16.62 18.77 13.87
N ALA A 134 -16.28 17.82 14.75
CA ALA A 134 -17.23 16.80 15.21
C ALA A 134 -18.38 17.39 16.03
N LEU A 135 -18.10 18.40 16.86
CA LEU A 135 -19.12 19.15 17.62
C LEU A 135 -20.01 20.04 16.75
N MET A 136 -19.50 20.55 15.63
CA MET A 136 -20.29 21.34 14.67
C MET A 136 -21.12 20.47 13.71
N ALA A 137 -20.76 19.19 13.55
CA ALA A 137 -21.49 18.23 12.73
C ALA A 137 -22.67 17.58 13.47
N PHE A 138 -22.83 17.86 14.76
CA PHE A 138 -23.93 17.43 15.62
C PHE A 138 -24.84 18.63 15.92
#